data_AF-A0A9D2FFS8-F1
#
_entry.id   AF-A0A9D2FFS8-F1
#
_cell.length_a   1.000
_cell.length_b   1.000
_cell.length_c   1.000
_cell.angle_alpha   90.00
_cell.angle_beta   90.00
_cell.angle_gamma   90.00
#
_symmetry.space_group_name_H-M   'P 1'
#
loop_
_entity.id
_entity.type
_entity.pdbx_description
1 polymer ?
#
loop_
_entity_poly.entity_id
_entity_poly.type
_entity_poly.pdbx_seq_one_letter_code
_entity_poly.pdbx_strand_id
1 'polypeptide(L)'
;MPYEEWLECRKEGIGGSDAAVVCGVSRYKSPVELWMEKTGQLPAQEAGEAAYWGHQLEELVRTEFTKRTGIQVEHRMELLRSDQHPFMQANLDGTCRQPDLGPCVFEAKTVSAFKAGEWEDGIPDEYYLQVQHYMAVTGYRGAYVAALIGGNNFRWKLIHRDDELIEALIQLEADFWKHVQNKTPPPLDGSSASAKFLAECFPSSLPRSTVELPGQAATLIRQYDEACEQLKAITEQKQQAENLLKQMLGEHESGTTGDHIVTWKNVTQERLDSKTLKAEHPTLYKKYASKSSYRRFSVKAI
;
A
#
# COMPACT_ATOMS: atom_id res chain seq x y z
N MET A 1 0.43 -27.00 4.62
CA MET A 1 0.87 -26.60 3.28
C MET A 1 2.22 -25.89 3.42
N PRO A 2 3.25 -26.23 2.62
CA PRO A 2 4.51 -25.48 2.55
C PRO A 2 4.28 -24.02 2.15
N TYR A 3 5.15 -23.11 2.60
CA TYR A 3 5.01 -21.65 2.39
C TYR A 3 4.98 -21.25 0.90
N GLU A 4 5.82 -21.85 0.06
CA GLU A 4 5.83 -21.58 -1.38
C GLU A 4 4.54 -22.04 -2.06
N GLU A 5 4.03 -23.22 -1.71
CA GLU A 5 2.74 -23.72 -2.24
C GLU A 5 1.58 -22.80 -1.83
N TRP A 6 1.61 -22.30 -0.59
CA TRP A 6 0.64 -21.30 -0.12
C TRP A 6 0.72 -19.98 -0.91
N LEU A 7 1.93 -19.49 -1.22
CA LEU A 7 2.10 -18.30 -2.05
C LEU A 7 1.55 -18.47 -3.46
N GLU A 8 1.73 -19.65 -4.07
CA GLU A 8 1.16 -19.94 -5.39
C GLU A 8 -0.37 -20.03 -5.33
N CYS A 9 -0.95 -20.72 -4.35
CA CYS A 9 -2.41 -20.79 -4.19
C CYS A 9 -3.05 -19.41 -3.99
N ARG A 10 -2.35 -18.48 -3.31
CA ARG A 10 -2.80 -17.08 -3.13
C ARG A 10 -2.83 -16.27 -4.42
N LYS A 11 -2.15 -16.71 -5.49
CA LYS A 11 -2.26 -16.06 -6.81
C LYS A 11 -3.53 -16.47 -7.54
N GLU A 12 -4.16 -17.58 -7.16
CA GLU A 12 -5.38 -18.11 -7.80
C GLU A 12 -6.67 -17.40 -7.35
N GLY A 13 -6.58 -16.39 -6.48
CA GLY A 13 -7.73 -15.62 -6.05
C GLY A 13 -7.33 -14.30 -5.40
N ILE A 14 -8.32 -13.59 -4.89
CA ILE A 14 -8.23 -12.34 -4.14
C ILE A 14 -8.34 -12.72 -2.67
N GLY A 15 -7.36 -12.31 -1.86
CA GLY A 15 -7.40 -12.49 -0.41
C GLY A 15 -8.02 -11.30 0.31
N GLY A 16 -8.36 -11.44 1.58
CA GLY A 16 -8.91 -10.33 2.37
C GLY A 16 -8.00 -9.09 2.43
N SER A 17 -6.68 -9.26 2.46
CA SER A 17 -5.74 -8.11 2.38
C SER A 17 -5.76 -7.38 1.04
N ASP A 18 -6.21 -8.05 -0.02
CA ASP A 18 -6.30 -7.50 -1.38
C ASP A 18 -7.58 -6.68 -1.57
N ALA A 19 -8.63 -6.92 -0.76
CA ALA A 19 -9.92 -6.23 -0.81
C ALA A 19 -9.77 -4.70 -0.78
N ALA A 20 -8.96 -4.18 0.16
CA ALA A 20 -8.70 -2.75 0.29
C ALA A 20 -7.94 -2.17 -0.91
N VAL A 21 -7.10 -2.98 -1.58
CA VAL A 21 -6.39 -2.58 -2.79
C VAL A 21 -7.35 -2.47 -3.96
N VAL A 22 -8.22 -3.47 -4.13
CA VAL A 22 -9.27 -3.46 -5.16
C VAL A 22 -10.22 -2.28 -4.98
N CYS A 23 -10.57 -1.94 -3.74
CA CYS A 23 -11.41 -0.78 -3.42
C CYS A 23 -10.67 0.58 -3.55
N GLY A 24 -9.37 0.59 -3.84
CA GLY A 24 -8.59 1.82 -4.02
C GLY A 24 -8.29 2.60 -2.73
N VAL A 25 -8.43 1.96 -1.55
CA VAL A 25 -8.19 2.60 -0.24
C VAL A 25 -6.92 2.10 0.46
N SER A 26 -6.21 1.15 -0.16
CA SER A 26 -4.93 0.66 0.37
C SER A 26 -3.84 1.71 0.29
N ARG A 27 -3.06 1.82 1.38
CA ARG A 27 -1.91 2.73 1.49
C ARG A 27 -0.60 2.13 1.00
N TYR A 28 -0.59 0.81 0.77
CA TYR A 28 0.63 0.04 0.52
C TYR A 28 0.77 -0.42 -0.91
N LYS A 29 -0.36 -0.59 -1.63
CA LYS A 29 -0.39 -1.25 -2.92
C LYS A 29 -1.51 -0.68 -3.79
N SER A 30 -1.24 -0.47 -5.08
CA SER A 30 -2.25 -0.04 -6.06
C SER A 30 -2.96 -1.23 -6.71
N PRO A 31 -4.13 -1.03 -7.34
CA PRO A 31 -4.78 -2.06 -8.16
C PRO A 31 -3.87 -2.61 -9.27
N VAL A 32 -3.09 -1.75 -9.93
CA VAL A 32 -2.18 -2.17 -11.01
C VAL A 32 -1.08 -3.08 -10.47
N GLU A 33 -0.50 -2.75 -9.32
CA GLU A 33 0.53 -3.57 -8.68
C GLU A 33 -0.02 -4.93 -8.27
N LEU A 34 -1.20 -4.97 -7.64
CA LEU A 34 -1.88 -6.23 -7.33
C LEU A 34 -2.15 -7.05 -8.58
N TRP A 35 -2.61 -6.43 -9.67
CA TRP A 35 -2.85 -7.13 -10.93
C TRP A 35 -1.56 -7.72 -11.51
N MET A 36 -0.44 -7.00 -11.44
CA MET A 36 0.87 -7.50 -11.86
C MET A 36 1.32 -8.70 -11.01
N GLU A 37 1.06 -8.68 -9.70
CA GLU A 37 1.32 -9.84 -8.82
C GLU A 37 0.46 -11.05 -9.21
N LYS A 38 -0.85 -10.87 -9.37
CA LYS A 38 -1.79 -11.96 -9.71
C LYS A 38 -1.55 -12.54 -11.11
N THR A 39 -0.99 -11.75 -12.02
CA THR A 39 -0.64 -12.19 -13.38
C THR A 39 0.81 -12.66 -13.53
N GLY A 40 1.60 -12.65 -12.45
CA GLY A 40 2.99 -13.10 -12.45
C GLY A 40 3.97 -12.18 -13.19
N GLN A 41 3.63 -10.90 -13.36
CA GLN A 41 4.49 -9.90 -14.00
C GLN A 41 5.50 -9.27 -13.03
N LEU A 42 5.25 -9.37 -11.72
CA LEU A 42 6.22 -8.99 -10.69
C LEU A 42 6.88 -10.24 -10.08
N PRO A 43 8.20 -10.19 -9.79
CA PRO A 43 8.83 -11.23 -9.00
C PRO A 43 8.22 -11.25 -7.60
N ALA A 44 8.24 -12.43 -6.95
CA ALA A 44 7.85 -12.55 -5.56
C ALA A 44 8.72 -11.61 -4.71
N GLN A 45 8.08 -10.74 -3.93
CA GLN A 45 8.78 -9.90 -2.96
C GLN A 45 8.99 -10.69 -1.68
N GLU A 46 10.19 -10.59 -1.10
CA GLU A 46 10.43 -11.12 0.24
C GLU A 46 9.57 -10.36 1.26
N ALA A 47 9.07 -11.09 2.25
CA ALA A 47 8.32 -10.49 3.35
C ALA A 47 9.24 -9.52 4.11
N GLY A 48 8.84 -8.26 4.21
CA GLY A 48 9.58 -7.27 5.00
C GLY A 48 9.50 -7.55 6.51
N GLU A 49 10.35 -6.88 7.28
CA GLU A 49 10.41 -6.98 8.76
C GLU A 49 9.04 -6.88 9.44
N ALA A 50 8.17 -5.98 8.97
CA ALA A 50 6.83 -5.82 9.53
C ALA A 50 5.96 -7.07 9.37
N ALA A 51 6.04 -7.74 8.20
CA ALA A 51 5.30 -8.97 7.94
C ALA A 51 5.88 -10.14 8.75
N TYR A 52 7.21 -10.22 8.86
CA TYR A 52 7.89 -11.20 9.70
C TYR A 52 7.43 -11.11 11.17
N TRP A 53 7.54 -9.92 11.78
CA TRP A 53 7.13 -9.73 13.17
C TRP A 53 5.62 -9.84 13.37
N GLY A 54 4.81 -9.50 12.37
CA GLY A 54 3.37 -9.76 12.37
C GLY A 54 3.07 -11.25 12.58
N HIS A 55 3.70 -12.12 11.78
CA HIS A 55 3.53 -13.57 11.89
C HIS A 55 4.02 -14.11 13.24
N GLN A 56 5.21 -13.69 13.69
CA GLN A 56 5.78 -14.16 14.96
C GLN A 56 4.94 -13.78 16.19
N LEU A 57 4.23 -12.64 16.13
CA LEU A 57 3.44 -12.12 17.26
C LEU A 57 1.95 -12.50 17.20
N GLU A 58 1.52 -13.18 16.13
CA GLU A 58 0.13 -13.57 15.90
C GLU A 58 -0.44 -14.44 17.04
N GLU A 59 0.36 -15.42 17.51
CA GLU A 59 -0.01 -16.29 18.63
C GLU A 59 -0.13 -15.54 19.96
N LEU A 60 0.74 -14.55 20.18
CA LEU A 60 0.67 -13.69 21.36
C LEU A 60 -0.64 -12.88 21.35
N VAL A 61 -1.02 -12.32 20.20
CA VAL A 61 -2.25 -11.56 20.03
C VAL A 61 -3.48 -12.44 20.30
N ARG A 62 -3.52 -13.67 19.77
CA ARG A 62 -4.58 -14.65 20.07
C ARG A 62 -4.69 -14.96 21.56
N THR A 63 -3.55 -15.23 22.19
CA THR A 63 -3.49 -15.60 23.62
C THR A 63 -3.96 -14.45 24.50
N GLU A 64 -3.51 -13.23 24.21
CA GLU A 64 -3.91 -12.04 24.98
C GLU A 64 -5.40 -11.72 24.78
N PHE A 65 -5.93 -11.87 23.56
CA PHE A 65 -7.37 -11.75 23.31
C PHE A 65 -8.17 -12.74 24.16
N THR A 66 -7.77 -14.01 24.15
CA THR A 66 -8.41 -15.09 24.90
C THR A 66 -8.38 -14.81 26.40
N LYS A 67 -7.25 -14.35 26.93
CA LYS A 67 -7.08 -13.98 28.34
C LYS A 67 -8.00 -12.83 28.76
N ARG A 68 -8.20 -11.81 27.92
CA ARG A 68 -9.02 -10.63 28.24
C ARG A 68 -10.51 -10.85 28.07
N THR A 69 -10.91 -11.67 27.12
CA THR A 69 -12.33 -11.85 26.75
C THR A 69 -12.92 -13.16 27.26
N GLY A 70 -12.09 -14.15 27.56
CA GLY A 70 -12.51 -15.52 27.84
C GLY A 70 -12.91 -16.31 26.58
N ILE A 71 -12.90 -15.70 25.40
CA ILE A 71 -13.28 -16.33 24.13
C ILE A 71 -12.07 -17.08 23.58
N GLN A 72 -12.20 -18.40 23.38
CA GLN A 72 -11.15 -19.22 22.80
C GLN A 72 -11.02 -18.96 21.29
N VAL A 73 -9.77 -18.84 20.84
CA VAL A 73 -9.43 -18.71 19.42
C VAL A 73 -8.74 -19.99 18.95
N GLU A 74 -9.34 -20.65 17.96
CA GLU A 74 -8.75 -21.80 17.27
C GLU A 74 -8.04 -21.32 16.00
N HIS A 75 -6.78 -21.72 15.83
CA HIS A 75 -6.02 -21.44 14.60
C HIS A 75 -5.82 -22.73 13.80
N ARG A 76 -6.14 -22.67 12.51
CA ARG A 76 -5.90 -23.74 11.54
C ARG A 76 -5.23 -23.12 10.33
N MET A 77 -4.10 -23.69 9.90
CA MET A 77 -3.39 -23.25 8.70
C MET A 77 -4.11 -23.75 7.45
N GLU A 78 -5.19 -23.08 7.09
CA GLU A 78 -6.07 -23.42 5.97
C GLU A 78 -6.30 -22.19 5.08
N LEU A 79 -6.20 -22.40 3.77
CA LEU A 79 -6.65 -21.43 2.77
C LEU A 79 -8.08 -21.81 2.38
N LEU A 80 -9.04 -21.01 2.81
CA LEU A 80 -10.44 -21.18 2.46
C LEU A 80 -10.73 -20.52 1.10
N ARG A 81 -11.69 -21.05 0.37
CA ARG A 81 -12.17 -20.51 -0.90
C ARG A 81 -13.69 -20.47 -0.86
N SER A 82 -14.28 -19.40 -1.39
CA SER A 82 -15.75 -19.29 -1.44
C SER A 82 -16.30 -20.25 -2.50
N ASP A 83 -17.33 -21.01 -2.12
CA ASP A 83 -18.06 -21.87 -3.07
C ASP A 83 -18.85 -21.06 -4.10
N GLN A 84 -19.42 -19.93 -3.67
CA GLN A 84 -20.23 -19.05 -4.53
C GLN A 84 -19.35 -18.15 -5.42
N HIS A 85 -18.22 -17.70 -4.91
CA HIS A 85 -17.30 -16.81 -5.60
C HIS A 85 -15.88 -17.39 -5.56
N PRO A 86 -15.54 -18.37 -6.43
CA PRO A 86 -14.26 -19.09 -6.35
C PRO A 86 -12.99 -18.23 -6.47
N PHE A 87 -13.13 -16.98 -6.92
CA PHE A 87 -12.04 -16.02 -6.94
C PHE A 87 -11.73 -15.41 -5.56
N MET A 88 -12.62 -15.52 -4.57
CA MET A 88 -12.39 -15.02 -3.20
C MET A 88 -11.79 -16.11 -2.31
N GLN A 89 -10.74 -15.75 -1.57
CA GLN A 89 -10.01 -16.65 -0.70
C GLN A 89 -9.80 -16.04 0.68
N ALA A 90 -9.82 -16.86 1.73
CA ALA A 90 -9.58 -16.42 3.10
C ALA A 90 -8.46 -17.21 3.75
N ASN A 91 -7.49 -16.49 4.30
CA ASN A 91 -6.43 -17.03 5.15
C ASN A 91 -6.58 -16.38 6.53
N LEU A 92 -7.24 -17.09 7.44
CA LEU A 92 -7.66 -16.54 8.73
C LEU A 92 -6.57 -16.74 9.78
N ASP A 93 -6.32 -15.71 10.60
CA ASP A 93 -5.43 -15.84 11.76
C ASP A 93 -6.07 -16.68 12.89
N GLY A 94 -7.39 -16.89 12.81
CA GLY A 94 -8.11 -17.83 13.63
C GLY A 94 -9.62 -17.77 13.44
N THR A 95 -10.31 -18.64 14.17
CA THR A 95 -11.76 -18.63 14.32
C THR A 95 -12.10 -18.70 15.80
N CYS A 96 -13.22 -18.11 16.17
CA CYS A 96 -13.71 -18.14 17.55
C CYS A 96 -15.23 -18.25 17.55
N ARG A 97 -15.83 -18.39 18.73
CA ARG A 97 -17.28 -18.48 18.88
C ARG A 97 -17.79 -17.37 19.80
N GLN A 98 -18.50 -16.40 19.23
CA GLN A 98 -19.19 -15.37 20.00
C GLN A 98 -20.56 -15.91 20.44
N PRO A 99 -21.01 -15.67 21.69
CA PRO A 99 -22.25 -16.26 22.23
C PRO A 99 -23.53 -16.06 21.40
N ASP A 100 -23.72 -14.87 20.82
CA ASP A 100 -24.93 -14.43 20.11
C ASP A 100 -24.84 -14.59 18.57
N LEU A 101 -23.64 -14.52 18.01
CA LEU A 101 -23.37 -14.58 16.57
C LEU A 101 -22.94 -15.97 16.10
N GLY A 102 -22.42 -16.81 17.01
CA GLY A 102 -21.85 -18.12 16.68
C GLY A 102 -20.42 -18.01 16.16
N PRO A 103 -20.00 -18.85 15.18
CA PRO A 103 -18.67 -18.79 14.59
C PRO A 103 -18.35 -17.40 14.05
N CYS A 104 -17.16 -16.89 14.39
CA CYS A 104 -16.65 -15.60 13.97
C CYS A 104 -15.20 -15.73 13.48
N VAL A 105 -14.82 -14.85 12.57
CA VAL A 105 -13.42 -14.68 12.14
C VAL A 105 -12.62 -14.07 13.30
N PHE A 106 -11.36 -14.43 13.43
CA PHE A 106 -10.39 -13.71 14.26
C PHE A 106 -9.24 -13.22 13.38
N GLU A 107 -8.96 -11.92 13.45
CA GLU A 107 -7.87 -11.26 12.73
C GLU A 107 -6.94 -10.57 13.75
N ALA A 108 -5.64 -10.87 13.66
CA ALA A 108 -4.60 -10.32 14.51
C ALA A 108 -3.80 -9.25 13.75
N LYS A 109 -3.52 -8.12 14.41
CA LYS A 109 -2.68 -7.05 13.85
C LYS A 109 -1.58 -6.65 14.82
N THR A 110 -0.39 -6.41 14.28
CA THR A 110 0.67 -5.67 14.95
C THR A 110 0.76 -4.29 14.34
N VAL A 111 0.63 -3.24 15.16
CA VAL A 111 0.42 -1.88 14.67
C VAL A 111 1.48 -0.97 15.27
N SER A 112 2.03 -0.05 14.48
CA SER A 112 2.97 0.96 14.97
C SER A 112 2.31 1.90 15.97
N ALA A 113 3.03 2.34 16.99
CA ALA A 113 2.54 3.31 17.97
C ALA A 113 2.05 4.62 17.34
N PHE A 114 2.65 5.04 16.21
CA PHE A 114 2.25 6.23 15.46
C PHE A 114 0.84 6.14 14.84
N LYS A 115 0.26 4.94 14.76
CA LYS A 115 -1.09 4.70 14.23
C LYS A 115 -2.13 4.44 15.31
N ALA A 116 -1.80 4.67 16.58
CA ALA A 116 -2.71 4.43 17.69
C ALA A 116 -4.03 5.21 17.58
N GLY A 117 -3.99 6.42 17.00
CA GLY A 117 -5.18 7.26 16.78
C GLY A 117 -6.23 6.63 15.85
N GLU A 118 -5.81 5.77 14.90
CA GLU A 118 -6.74 5.10 13.98
C GLU A 118 -7.63 4.03 14.68
N TRP A 119 -7.32 3.71 15.93
CA TRP A 119 -7.98 2.67 16.72
C TRP A 119 -8.81 3.22 17.89
N GLU A 120 -9.01 4.53 17.97
CA GLU A 120 -9.78 5.16 19.07
C GLU A 120 -11.28 4.91 18.89
N ASP A 121 -11.83 5.33 17.76
CA ASP A 121 -13.27 5.23 17.48
C ASP A 121 -13.66 3.97 16.70
N GLY A 122 -12.69 3.28 16.10
CA GLY A 122 -12.96 2.14 15.22
C GLY A 122 -11.74 1.31 14.90
N ILE A 123 -11.71 0.76 13.68
CA ILE A 123 -10.54 0.14 13.07
C ILE A 123 -10.29 0.80 11.70
N PRO A 124 -9.06 0.78 11.18
CA PRO A 124 -8.78 1.23 9.82
C PRO A 124 -9.66 0.53 8.76
N ASP A 125 -10.10 1.28 7.75
CA ASP A 125 -10.95 0.79 6.65
C ASP A 125 -10.33 -0.42 5.93
N GLU A 126 -9.01 -0.47 5.82
CA GLU A 126 -8.28 -1.60 5.24
C GLU A 126 -8.56 -2.91 5.99
N TYR A 127 -8.64 -2.87 7.32
CA TYR A 127 -8.93 -4.04 8.13
C TYR A 127 -10.42 -4.34 8.17
N TYR A 128 -11.27 -3.31 8.09
CA TYR A 128 -12.71 -3.46 7.98
C TYR A 128 -13.09 -4.21 6.70
N LEU A 129 -12.61 -3.76 5.54
CA LEU A 129 -12.84 -4.43 4.25
C LEU A 129 -12.27 -5.86 4.25
N GLN A 130 -11.09 -6.06 4.84
CA GLN A 130 -10.50 -7.39 4.95
C GLN A 130 -11.39 -8.39 5.71
N VAL A 131 -11.97 -7.99 6.86
CA VAL A 131 -12.83 -8.91 7.60
C VAL A 131 -14.20 -9.09 6.97
N GLN A 132 -14.73 -8.08 6.26
CA GLN A 132 -15.94 -8.23 5.46
C GLN A 132 -15.72 -9.23 4.31
N HIS A 133 -14.56 -9.16 3.62
CA HIS A 133 -14.15 -10.17 2.63
C HIS A 133 -14.13 -11.58 3.26
N TYR A 134 -13.52 -11.75 4.43
CA TYR A 134 -13.48 -13.06 5.08
C TYR A 134 -14.86 -13.56 5.50
N MET A 135 -15.75 -12.67 5.95
CA MET A 135 -17.14 -13.03 6.22
C MET A 135 -17.90 -13.40 4.94
N ALA A 136 -17.61 -12.78 3.80
CA ALA A 136 -18.15 -13.17 2.49
C ALA A 136 -17.71 -14.59 2.09
N VAL A 137 -16.44 -14.96 2.35
CA VAL A 137 -15.91 -16.30 2.06
C VAL A 137 -16.47 -17.37 2.99
N THR A 138 -16.58 -17.08 4.28
CA THR A 138 -16.92 -18.07 5.33
C THR A 138 -18.42 -18.17 5.63
N GLY A 139 -19.20 -17.15 5.28
CA GLY A 139 -20.59 -17.01 5.71
C GLY A 139 -20.76 -16.64 7.19
N TYR A 140 -19.67 -16.31 7.91
CA TYR A 140 -19.75 -15.92 9.32
C TYR A 140 -20.39 -14.55 9.50
N ARG A 141 -21.01 -14.35 10.67
CA ARG A 141 -21.82 -13.15 10.99
C ARG A 141 -21.03 -12.06 11.70
N GLY A 142 -19.80 -12.34 12.10
CA GLY A 142 -18.94 -11.38 12.79
C GLY A 142 -17.47 -11.75 12.70
N ALA A 143 -16.64 -10.76 13.04
CA ALA A 143 -15.19 -10.88 13.11
C ALA A 143 -14.66 -10.10 14.32
N TYR A 144 -13.73 -10.70 15.06
CA TYR A 144 -12.92 -9.96 16.03
C TYR A 144 -11.64 -9.51 15.36
N VAL A 145 -11.34 -8.22 15.44
CA VAL A 145 -10.04 -7.67 15.05
C VAL A 145 -9.31 -7.24 16.31
N ALA A 146 -8.18 -7.87 16.60
CA ALA A 146 -7.34 -7.59 17.76
C ALA A 146 -6.00 -7.02 17.31
N ALA A 147 -5.55 -5.95 17.96
CA ALA A 147 -4.30 -5.28 17.65
C ALA A 147 -3.40 -5.11 18.87
N LEU A 148 -2.13 -5.45 18.70
CA LEU A 148 -1.04 -5.03 19.59
C LEU A 148 -0.37 -3.78 19.01
N ILE A 149 -0.72 -2.62 19.53
CA ILE A 149 -0.26 -1.31 19.10
C ILE A 149 0.98 -0.92 19.89
N GLY A 150 2.06 -0.55 19.20
CA GLY A 150 3.33 -0.14 19.81
C GLY A 150 4.03 -1.21 20.65
N GLY A 151 3.58 -2.47 20.57
CA GLY A 151 4.11 -3.58 21.37
C GLY A 151 3.60 -3.63 22.82
N ASN A 152 2.78 -2.67 23.26
CA ASN A 152 2.34 -2.59 24.67
C ASN A 152 0.89 -2.11 24.87
N ASN A 153 0.17 -1.73 23.82
CA ASN A 153 -1.21 -1.28 23.90
C ASN A 153 -2.11 -2.23 23.11
N PHE A 154 -2.85 -3.08 23.83
CA PHE A 154 -3.72 -4.08 23.22
C PHE A 154 -5.16 -3.58 23.12
N ARG A 155 -5.73 -3.58 21.91
CA ARG A 155 -7.13 -3.21 21.61
C ARG A 155 -7.80 -4.31 20.80
N TRP A 156 -9.12 -4.41 20.90
CA TRP A 156 -9.91 -5.29 20.04
C TRP A 156 -11.29 -4.68 19.77
N LYS A 157 -11.91 -5.07 18.65
CA LYS A 157 -13.27 -4.69 18.26
C LYS A 157 -14.00 -5.90 17.66
N LEU A 158 -15.29 -6.01 17.96
CA LEU A 158 -16.20 -6.91 17.25
C LEU A 158 -16.81 -6.16 16.07
N ILE A 159 -16.60 -6.68 14.88
CA ILE A 159 -17.14 -6.18 13.63
C ILE A 159 -18.28 -7.10 13.18
N HIS A 160 -19.43 -6.52 12.85
CA HIS A 160 -20.57 -7.27 12.34
C HIS A 160 -20.48 -7.36 10.82
N ARG A 161 -20.99 -8.47 10.29
CA ARG A 161 -21.20 -8.65 8.86
C ARG A 161 -22.11 -7.53 8.34
N ASP A 162 -21.67 -6.89 7.25
CA ASP A 162 -22.44 -5.90 6.51
C ASP A 162 -22.72 -6.46 5.10
N ASP A 163 -23.93 -6.94 4.88
CA ASP A 163 -24.32 -7.58 3.61
C ASP A 163 -24.33 -6.61 2.43
N GLU A 164 -24.66 -5.33 2.66
CA GLU A 164 -24.67 -4.32 1.59
C GLU A 164 -23.24 -4.02 1.12
N LEU A 165 -22.33 -3.84 2.08
CA LEU A 165 -20.92 -3.65 1.76
C LEU A 165 -20.31 -4.90 1.13
N ILE A 166 -20.65 -6.10 1.63
CA ILE A 166 -20.15 -7.35 1.07
C ILE A 166 -20.59 -7.54 -0.38
N GLU A 167 -21.84 -7.22 -0.72
CA GLU A 167 -22.32 -7.29 -2.10
C GLU A 167 -21.54 -6.33 -3.02
N ALA A 168 -21.32 -5.10 -2.58
CA ALA A 168 -20.50 -4.13 -3.31
C ALA A 168 -19.04 -4.62 -3.47
N LEU A 169 -18.48 -5.21 -2.41
CA LEU A 169 -17.12 -5.72 -2.40
C LEU A 169 -16.95 -6.89 -3.37
N ILE A 170 -17.86 -7.87 -3.34
CA ILE A 170 -17.89 -9.01 -4.26
C ILE A 170 -17.87 -8.52 -5.70
N GLN A 171 -18.62 -7.47 -6.01
CA GLN A 171 -18.74 -6.98 -7.38
C GLN A 171 -17.49 -6.26 -7.87
N LEU A 172 -16.88 -5.43 -7.04
CA LEU A 172 -15.60 -4.78 -7.34
C LEU A 172 -14.48 -5.83 -7.54
N GLU A 173 -14.43 -6.82 -6.65
CA GLU A 173 -13.47 -7.91 -6.73
C GLU A 173 -13.69 -8.81 -7.95
N ALA A 174 -14.94 -9.11 -8.31
CA ALA A 174 -15.27 -9.86 -9.52
C ALA A 174 -14.82 -9.12 -10.78
N ASP A 175 -15.04 -7.81 -10.85
CA ASP A 175 -14.60 -7.00 -11.98
C ASP A 175 -13.07 -6.92 -12.06
N PHE A 176 -12.38 -6.72 -10.93
CA PHE A 176 -10.93 -6.80 -10.87
C PHE A 176 -10.41 -8.20 -11.29
N TRP A 177 -11.08 -9.27 -10.86
CA TRP A 177 -10.68 -10.63 -11.23
C TRP A 177 -10.81 -10.89 -12.73
N LYS A 178 -11.81 -10.33 -13.41
CA LYS A 178 -11.91 -10.38 -14.88
C LYS A 178 -10.68 -9.76 -15.54
N HIS A 179 -10.15 -8.65 -15.00
CA HIS A 179 -8.90 -8.04 -15.48
C HIS A 179 -7.70 -8.98 -15.33
N VAL A 180 -7.61 -9.70 -14.19
CA VAL A 180 -6.58 -10.72 -13.96
C VAL A 180 -6.71 -11.87 -14.97
N GLN A 181 -7.91 -12.44 -15.12
CA GLN A 181 -8.17 -13.57 -16.02
C GLN A 181 -7.91 -13.24 -17.49
N ASN A 182 -8.33 -12.05 -17.93
CA ASN A 182 -8.14 -11.58 -19.31
C ASN A 182 -6.73 -11.04 -19.57
N LYS A 183 -5.87 -10.94 -18.55
CA LYS A 183 -4.57 -10.28 -18.63
C LYS A 183 -4.67 -8.87 -19.21
N THR A 184 -5.73 -8.15 -18.85
CA THR A 184 -5.93 -6.74 -19.19
C THR A 184 -5.70 -5.90 -17.93
N PRO A 185 -4.78 -4.94 -17.92
CA PRO A 185 -4.52 -4.13 -16.73
C PRO A 185 -5.78 -3.38 -16.28
N PRO A 186 -5.97 -3.15 -14.97
CA PRO A 186 -7.00 -2.24 -14.49
C PRO A 186 -6.69 -0.80 -14.94
N PRO A 187 -7.67 0.13 -14.84
CA PRO A 187 -7.44 1.53 -15.16
C PRO A 187 -6.22 2.11 -14.45
N LEU A 188 -5.43 2.89 -15.19
CA LEU A 188 -4.27 3.60 -14.62
C LEU A 188 -4.73 4.73 -13.71
N ASP A 189 -3.98 4.93 -12.63
CA ASP A 189 -4.21 5.98 -11.64
C ASP A 189 -2.96 6.87 -11.46
N GLY A 190 -3.02 7.82 -10.53
CA GLY A 190 -1.90 8.71 -10.20
C GLY A 190 -0.79 8.06 -9.35
N SER A 191 -0.82 6.74 -9.13
CA SER A 191 0.12 6.06 -8.24
C SER A 191 1.49 5.83 -8.88
N SER A 192 2.52 5.65 -8.05
CA SER A 192 3.86 5.25 -8.50
C SER A 192 3.87 3.88 -9.18
N ALA A 193 2.91 3.01 -8.86
CA ALA A 193 2.77 1.70 -9.47
C ALA A 193 2.24 1.78 -10.91
N SER A 194 1.26 2.66 -11.19
CA SER A 194 0.85 2.95 -12.58
C SER A 194 2.03 3.48 -13.41
N ALA A 195 2.88 4.34 -12.82
CA ALA A 195 4.10 4.82 -13.47
C ALA A 195 5.13 3.70 -13.72
N LYS A 196 5.34 2.79 -12.75
CA LYS A 196 6.23 1.64 -12.87
C LYS A 196 5.76 0.67 -13.97
N PHE A 197 4.47 0.33 -13.96
CA PHE A 197 3.84 -0.49 -14.99
C PHE A 197 4.06 0.06 -16.40
N LEU A 198 3.82 1.37 -16.61
CA LEU A 198 4.08 2.03 -17.90
C LEU A 198 5.56 1.97 -18.31
N ALA A 199 6.49 2.11 -17.36
CA ALA A 199 7.92 2.01 -17.63
C ALA A 199 8.34 0.58 -18.03
N GLU A 200 7.71 -0.45 -17.45
CA GLU A 200 7.95 -1.85 -17.78
C GLU A 200 7.31 -2.27 -19.11
N CYS A 201 6.08 -1.83 -19.40
CA CYS A 201 5.43 -2.08 -20.69
C CYS A 201 6.14 -1.40 -21.85
N PHE A 202 6.73 -0.23 -21.62
CA PHE A 202 7.36 0.57 -22.65
C PHE A 202 8.77 1.03 -22.23
N PRO A 203 9.75 0.12 -22.10
CA PRO A 203 11.05 0.42 -21.51
C PRO A 203 11.94 1.28 -22.42
N SER A 204 11.73 1.20 -23.73
CA SER A 204 12.48 1.95 -24.74
C SER A 204 11.53 2.67 -25.70
N SER A 205 12.00 3.79 -26.26
CA SER A 205 11.31 4.45 -27.37
C SER A 205 11.74 3.86 -28.71
N LEU A 206 10.88 3.97 -29.72
CA LEU A 206 11.29 3.83 -31.11
C LEU A 206 12.00 5.13 -31.54
N PRO A 207 13.29 5.10 -31.91
CA PRO A 207 14.01 6.33 -32.25
C PRO A 207 13.36 7.05 -33.44
N ARG A 208 13.17 8.37 -33.32
CA ARG A 208 12.61 9.25 -34.37
C ARG A 208 11.17 8.91 -34.81
N SER A 209 10.43 8.11 -34.04
CA SER A 209 9.01 7.87 -34.29
C SER A 209 8.16 8.99 -33.70
N THR A 210 7.02 9.29 -34.33
CA THR A 210 5.97 10.15 -33.80
C THR A 210 4.61 9.49 -33.99
N VAL A 211 3.62 9.89 -33.19
CA VAL A 211 2.22 9.45 -33.31
C VAL A 211 1.34 10.66 -33.01
N GLU A 212 0.23 10.80 -33.73
CA GLU A 212 -0.82 11.73 -33.36
C GLU A 212 -1.63 11.15 -32.19
N LEU A 213 -1.71 11.89 -31.09
CA LEU A 213 -2.48 11.45 -29.94
C LEU A 213 -3.99 11.61 -30.22
N PRO A 214 -4.84 10.72 -29.67
CA PRO A 214 -6.29 10.82 -29.82
C PRO A 214 -6.83 12.09 -29.15
N GLY A 215 -8.03 12.54 -29.56
CA GLY A 215 -8.63 13.80 -29.08
C GLY A 215 -8.75 13.93 -27.56
N GLN A 216 -8.91 12.81 -26.83
CA GLN A 216 -8.93 12.79 -25.37
C GLN A 216 -7.61 13.29 -24.73
N ALA A 217 -6.50 13.27 -25.45
CA ALA A 217 -5.21 13.75 -24.97
C ALA A 217 -5.24 15.26 -24.69
N ALA A 218 -6.02 16.05 -25.42
CA ALA A 218 -6.14 17.49 -25.18
C ALA A 218 -6.75 17.79 -23.80
N THR A 219 -7.74 16.99 -23.37
CA THR A 219 -8.33 17.09 -22.03
C THR A 219 -7.31 16.73 -20.95
N LEU A 220 -6.55 15.64 -21.14
CA LEU A 220 -5.52 15.21 -20.20
C LEU A 220 -4.37 16.23 -20.07
N ILE A 221 -3.95 16.85 -21.19
CA ILE A 221 -2.93 17.91 -21.18
C ILE A 221 -3.43 19.12 -20.39
N ARG A 222 -4.68 19.54 -20.58
CA ARG A 222 -5.24 20.66 -19.81
C ARG A 222 -5.27 20.37 -18.30
N GLN A 223 -5.70 19.18 -17.92
CA GLN A 223 -5.68 18.75 -16.51
C GLN A 223 -4.26 18.75 -15.93
N TYR A 224 -3.29 18.27 -16.71
CA TYR A 224 -1.88 18.28 -16.31
C TYR A 224 -1.34 19.71 -16.12
N ASP A 225 -1.60 20.61 -17.08
CA ASP A 225 -1.13 21.99 -17.02
C ASP A 225 -1.77 22.76 -15.86
N GLU A 226 -3.08 22.59 -15.63
CA GLU A 226 -3.79 23.17 -14.48
C GLU A 226 -3.18 22.69 -13.15
N ALA A 227 -2.87 21.39 -13.03
CA ALA A 227 -2.22 20.84 -11.85
C ALA A 227 -0.79 21.37 -11.66
N CYS A 228 -0.05 21.59 -12.75
CA CYS A 228 1.29 22.20 -12.70
C CYS A 228 1.24 23.63 -12.17
N GLU A 229 0.28 24.45 -12.59
CA GLU A 229 0.11 25.81 -12.10
C GLU A 229 -0.28 25.84 -10.61
N GLN A 230 -1.19 24.96 -10.19
CA GLN A 230 -1.52 24.80 -8.77
C GLN A 230 -0.30 24.38 -7.94
N LEU A 231 0.47 23.40 -8.41
CA LEU A 231 1.67 22.93 -7.71
C LEU A 231 2.70 24.06 -7.57
N LYS A 232 2.89 24.85 -8.62
CA LYS A 232 3.77 26.02 -8.60
C LYS A 232 3.32 27.04 -7.57
N ALA A 233 2.04 27.42 -7.57
CA ALA A 233 1.50 28.38 -6.60
C ALA A 233 1.67 27.89 -5.15
N ILE A 234 1.34 26.63 -4.86
CA ILE A 234 1.51 26.03 -3.53
C ILE A 234 3.00 25.95 -3.14
N THR A 235 3.89 25.65 -4.08
CA THR A 235 5.34 25.62 -3.84
C THR A 235 5.88 27.01 -3.51
N GLU A 236 5.44 28.04 -4.23
CA GLU A 236 5.79 29.43 -3.96
C GLU A 236 5.30 29.88 -2.57
N GLN A 237 4.05 29.54 -2.22
CA GLN A 237 3.49 29.82 -0.90
C GLN A 237 4.26 29.13 0.23
N LYS A 238 4.59 27.84 0.07
CA LYS A 238 5.43 27.09 1.01
C LYS A 238 6.80 27.76 1.16
N GLN A 239 7.45 28.12 0.05
CA GLN A 239 8.78 28.72 0.07
C GLN A 239 8.76 30.11 0.74
N GLN A 240 7.71 30.90 0.52
CA GLN A 240 7.52 32.18 1.19
C GLN A 240 7.42 31.99 2.71
N ALA A 241 6.59 31.06 3.17
CA ALA A 241 6.47 30.73 4.60
C ALA A 241 7.81 30.23 5.17
N GLU A 242 8.50 29.34 4.48
CA GLU A 242 9.82 28.83 4.87
C GLU A 242 10.85 29.97 5.02
N ASN A 243 10.87 30.92 4.07
CA ASN A 243 11.77 32.07 4.13
C ASN A 243 11.46 33.01 5.30
N LEU A 244 10.18 33.24 5.59
CA LEU A 244 9.76 34.05 6.75
C LEU A 244 10.15 33.37 8.07
N LEU A 245 10.02 32.04 8.17
CA LEU A 245 10.47 31.27 9.33
C LEU A 245 12.01 31.35 9.50
N LYS A 246 12.77 31.21 8.41
CA LYS A 246 14.23 31.40 8.42
C LYS A 246 14.61 32.82 8.86
N GLN A 247 13.87 33.83 8.40
CA GLN A 247 14.08 35.21 8.83
C GLN A 247 13.84 35.38 10.34
N MET A 248 12.82 34.72 10.90
CA MET A 248 12.56 34.73 12.35
C MET A 248 13.62 33.97 13.15
N LEU A 249 14.17 32.87 12.61
CA LEU A 249 15.26 32.12 13.24
C LEU A 249 16.58 32.90 13.23
N GLY A 250 16.89 33.62 12.15
CA GLY A 250 18.14 34.36 12.01
C GLY A 250 19.35 33.44 12.14
N GLU A 251 20.18 33.69 13.16
CA GLU A 251 21.39 32.90 13.46
C GLU A 251 21.12 31.66 14.33
N HIS A 252 19.88 31.48 14.82
CA HIS A 252 19.53 30.38 15.70
C HIS A 252 19.23 29.10 14.93
N GLU A 253 19.82 28.00 15.37
CA GLU A 253 19.63 26.69 14.72
C GLU A 253 18.21 26.13 14.89
N SER A 254 17.44 26.62 15.86
CA SER A 254 16.06 26.19 16.09
C SER A 254 15.20 27.22 16.82
N GLY A 255 13.88 27.08 16.70
CA GLY A 255 12.87 27.88 17.38
C GLY A 255 11.61 27.07 17.65
N THR A 256 10.84 27.46 18.68
CA THR A 256 9.62 26.76 19.11
C THR A 256 8.42 27.70 19.02
N THR A 257 7.27 27.17 18.61
CA THR A 257 5.99 27.89 18.65
C THR A 257 4.83 26.90 18.77
N GLY A 258 3.98 27.08 19.78
CA GLY A 258 2.89 26.15 20.08
C GLY A 258 3.38 24.70 20.22
N ASP A 259 2.90 23.84 19.33
CA ASP A 259 3.18 22.42 19.20
C ASP A 259 4.29 22.09 18.16
N HIS A 260 4.98 23.10 17.63
CA HIS A 260 5.97 22.94 16.55
C HIS A 260 7.40 23.34 16.97
N ILE A 261 8.38 22.61 16.43
CA ILE A 261 9.81 22.94 16.48
C ILE A 261 10.30 23.17 15.04
N VAL A 262 10.85 24.34 14.76
CA VAL A 262 11.47 24.68 13.48
C VAL A 262 12.98 24.59 13.65
N THR A 263 13.65 23.82 12.80
CA THR A 263 15.12 23.64 12.83
C THR A 263 15.72 24.07 11.50
N TRP A 264 16.75 24.92 11.55
CA TRP A 264 17.56 25.32 10.41
C TRP A 264 19.03 25.42 10.84
N LYS A 265 19.76 24.31 10.71
CA LYS A 265 21.16 24.17 11.13
C LYS A 265 22.09 23.92 9.97
N ASN A 266 23.39 24.16 10.18
CA ASN A 266 24.41 23.82 9.20
C ASN A 266 24.48 22.30 8.98
N VAL A 267 24.57 21.89 7.71
CA VAL A 267 24.78 20.50 7.30
C VAL A 267 25.98 20.45 6.38
N THR A 268 27.05 19.80 6.82
CA THR A 268 28.24 19.56 6.02
C THR A 268 28.12 18.20 5.33
N GLN A 269 28.24 18.18 4.00
CA GLN A 269 28.26 16.95 3.22
C GLN A 269 29.49 16.94 2.30
N GLU A 270 30.27 15.87 2.37
CA GLU A 270 31.31 15.59 1.39
C GLU A 270 30.69 14.86 0.20
N ARG A 271 30.94 15.36 -1.02
CA ARG A 271 30.50 14.73 -2.27
C ARG A 271 31.69 14.53 -3.16
N LEU A 272 31.74 13.37 -3.81
CA LEU A 272 32.74 13.07 -4.82
C LEU A 272 32.56 14.00 -6.03
N ASP A 273 33.59 14.78 -6.36
CA ASP A 273 33.62 15.56 -7.59
C ASP A 273 33.79 14.62 -8.80
N SER A 274 32.67 14.09 -9.25
CA SER A 274 32.60 13.15 -10.36
C SER A 274 33.06 13.76 -11.68
N LYS A 275 33.00 15.09 -11.83
CA LYS A 275 33.42 15.79 -13.05
C LYS A 275 34.94 15.83 -13.12
N THR A 276 35.59 16.26 -12.04
CA THR A 276 37.05 16.29 -11.93
C THR A 276 37.62 14.87 -11.97
N LEU A 277 37.01 13.92 -11.25
CA LEU A 277 37.40 12.51 -11.32
C LEU A 277 37.35 11.94 -12.74
N LYS A 278 36.31 12.27 -13.51
CA LYS A 278 36.18 11.83 -14.91
C LYS A 278 37.23 12.47 -15.82
N ALA A 279 37.63 13.72 -15.55
CA ALA A 279 38.63 14.43 -16.34
C ALA A 279 40.06 13.96 -16.03
N GLU A 280 40.41 13.80 -14.76
CA GLU A 280 41.77 13.47 -14.31
C GLU A 280 42.02 11.96 -14.25
N HIS A 281 40.99 11.17 -13.92
CA HIS A 281 41.08 9.71 -13.76
C HIS A 281 39.97 8.96 -14.53
N PRO A 282 39.92 9.09 -15.88
CA PRO A 282 38.86 8.54 -16.71
C PRO A 282 38.73 7.01 -16.64
N THR A 283 39.84 6.29 -16.45
CA THR A 283 39.87 4.83 -16.28
C THR A 283 39.19 4.41 -14.98
N LEU A 284 39.48 5.13 -13.89
CA LEU A 284 38.89 4.89 -12.57
C LEU A 284 37.39 5.22 -12.58
N TYR A 285 37.01 6.36 -13.17
CA TYR A 285 35.61 6.73 -13.34
C TYR A 285 34.83 5.64 -14.12
N LYS A 286 35.38 5.17 -15.25
CA LYS A 286 34.73 4.15 -16.07
C LYS A 286 34.59 2.80 -15.35
N LYS A 287 35.52 2.47 -14.44
CA LYS A 287 35.45 1.24 -13.63
C LYS A 287 34.24 1.23 -12.68
N TYR A 288 33.85 2.39 -12.16
CA TYR A 288 32.79 2.50 -11.15
C TYR A 288 31.49 3.12 -11.66
N ALA A 289 31.49 3.70 -12.86
CA ALA A 289 30.29 4.24 -13.48
C ALA A 289 29.36 3.12 -13.96
N SER A 290 28.16 3.03 -13.37
CA SER A 290 27.06 2.24 -13.92
C SER A 290 26.27 3.07 -14.93
N LYS A 291 25.75 2.41 -15.98
CA LYS A 291 24.82 3.03 -16.92
C LYS A 291 23.42 2.52 -16.65
N SER A 292 22.47 3.44 -16.52
CA SER A 292 21.04 3.15 -16.57
C SER A 292 20.40 4.00 -17.67
N SER A 293 19.33 3.48 -18.26
CA SER A 293 18.53 4.18 -19.27
C SER A 293 17.07 4.11 -18.87
N TYR A 294 16.35 5.21 -19.04
CA TYR A 294 14.93 5.31 -18.74
C TYR A 294 14.27 6.28 -19.72
N ARG A 295 12.94 6.19 -19.87
CA ARG A 295 12.17 7.16 -20.65
C ARG A 295 11.71 8.29 -19.74
N ARG A 296 11.94 9.53 -20.18
CA ARG A 296 11.47 10.73 -19.48
C ARG A 296 10.16 11.20 -20.09
N PHE A 297 9.16 11.41 -19.24
CA PHE A 297 7.91 12.09 -19.62
C PHE A 297 8.07 13.61 -19.52
N SER A 298 7.48 14.34 -20.48
CA SER A 298 7.40 15.80 -20.45
C SER A 298 6.29 16.28 -21.38
N VAL A 299 5.53 17.28 -20.94
CA VAL A 299 4.58 18.03 -21.78
C VAL A 299 5.19 19.40 -22.06
N LYS A 300 5.07 19.87 -23.30
CA LYS A 300 5.49 21.21 -23.72
C LYS A 300 4.44 21.77 -24.67
N ALA A 301 4.04 23.02 -24.43
CA ALA A 301 3.29 23.79 -25.42
C ALA A 301 4.13 23.97 -26.70
N ILE A 302 3.46 23.89 -27.85
CA ILE A 302 4.04 24.18 -29.17
C ILE A 302 3.86 25.66 -29.46
#